data_AF-A0A835A1T8-F1
#
_entry.id   AF-A0A835A1T8-F1
#
_cell.length_a   1.000
_cell.length_b   1.000
_cell.length_c   1.000
_cell.angle_alpha   90.00
_cell.angle_beta   90.00
_cell.angle_gamma   90.00
#
_symmetry.space_group_name_H-M   'P 1'
#
loop_
_entity.id
_entity.type
_entity.pdbx_description
1 polymer ?
#
loop_
_entity_poly.entity_id
_entity_poly.type
_entity_poly.pdbx_seq_one_letter_code
_entity_poly.pdbx_strand_id
1 'polypeptide(L)'
;MRSDDLCPFCSGCEDCLHLFISCPRAQSFWSYLRFDLATVVDIEQLWLANPFQETNQQIRTTLLTCVLWNVWKCRNAKVFRSEDESNLRVATRCHDDLLLWSNRSSKASVKEKLVE
;
A
#
# COMPACT_ATOMS: atom_id res chain seq x y z
N MET A 1 11.66 5.84 -27.62
CA MET A 1 11.25 6.08 -26.22
C MET A 1 10.04 5.21 -25.97
N ARG A 2 10.13 4.24 -25.04
CA ARG A 2 9.01 3.36 -24.71
C ARG A 2 7.96 4.20 -24.00
N SER A 3 6.72 4.15 -24.47
CA SER A 3 5.57 4.84 -23.87
C SER A 3 5.03 4.11 -22.62
N ASP A 4 5.78 3.15 -22.07
CA ASP A 4 5.32 2.20 -21.04
C ASP A 4 5.63 2.66 -19.60
N ASP A 5 6.43 3.72 -19.43
CA ASP A 5 6.84 4.23 -18.12
C ASP A 5 5.93 5.37 -17.62
N LEU A 6 4.70 5.49 -18.13
CA LEU A 6 3.77 6.53 -17.70
C LEU A 6 2.73 5.98 -16.73
N CYS A 7 2.50 6.73 -15.65
CA CYS A 7 1.50 6.39 -14.65
C CYS A 7 0.09 6.47 -15.27
N PRO A 8 -0.75 5.42 -15.13
CA PRO A 8 -2.08 5.41 -15.74
C PRO A 8 -3.07 6.38 -15.07
N PHE A 9 -2.71 6.98 -13.94
CA PHE A 9 -3.58 7.92 -13.21
C PHE A 9 -3.28 9.39 -13.49
N CYS A 10 -2.01 9.75 -13.69
CA CYS A 10 -1.60 11.15 -13.84
C CYS A 10 -0.66 11.42 -15.02
N SER A 11 -0.33 10.39 -15.81
CA SER A 11 0.58 10.47 -16.97
C SER A 11 2.00 10.98 -16.64
N GLY A 12 2.39 10.98 -15.36
CA GLY A 12 3.77 11.24 -14.93
C GLY A 12 4.69 10.03 -15.17
N CYS A 13 6.00 10.23 -15.08
CA CYS A 13 6.96 9.13 -15.11
C CYS A 13 6.71 8.20 -13.90
N GLU A 14 6.46 6.93 -14.16
CA GLU A 14 6.18 5.92 -13.14
C GLU A 14 7.45 5.13 -12.81
N ASP A 15 8.00 5.39 -11.64
CA ASP A 15 8.95 4.52 -10.96
C ASP A 15 8.31 3.96 -9.68
N CYS A 16 9.08 3.20 -8.89
CA CYS A 16 8.59 2.65 -7.64
C CYS A 16 8.11 3.77 -6.68
N LEU A 17 8.89 4.85 -6.53
CA LEU A 17 8.56 5.95 -5.61
C LEU A 17 7.27 6.63 -6.04
N HIS A 18 7.07 6.82 -7.34
CA HIS A 18 5.85 7.35 -7.90
C HIS A 18 4.67 6.42 -7.64
N LEU A 19 4.80 5.14 -7.98
CA LEU A 19 3.73 4.17 -7.82
C LEU A 19 3.25 4.05 -6.36
N PHE A 20 4.16 4.08 -5.40
CA PHE A 20 3.81 3.87 -3.99
C PHE A 20 3.61 5.14 -3.18
N ILE A 21 4.25 6.28 -3.52
CA ILE A 21 4.29 7.47 -2.67
C ILE A 21 3.79 8.72 -3.39
N SER A 22 4.43 9.10 -4.51
CA SER A 22 4.25 10.46 -5.08
C SER A 22 3.12 10.57 -6.10
N CYS A 23 2.59 9.46 -6.62
CA CYS A 23 1.42 9.48 -7.48
C CYS A 23 0.21 10.07 -6.72
N PRO A 24 -0.56 11.01 -7.31
CA PRO A 24 -1.75 11.56 -6.67
C PRO A 24 -2.76 10.50 -6.21
N ARG A 25 -2.86 9.38 -6.95
CA ARG A 25 -3.70 8.25 -6.56
C ARG A 25 -3.17 7.57 -5.29
N ALA A 26 -1.87 7.34 -5.18
CA ALA A 26 -1.25 6.76 -3.98
C ALA A 26 -1.39 7.71 -2.79
N GLN A 27 -1.08 9.00 -2.96
CA GLN A 27 -1.23 10.03 -1.92
C GLN A 27 -2.66 10.07 -1.37
N SER A 28 -3.67 10.05 -2.26
CA SER A 28 -5.08 10.00 -1.86
C SER A 28 -5.38 8.80 -0.95
N PHE A 29 -4.78 7.64 -1.22
CA PHE A 29 -4.98 6.45 -0.40
C PHE A 29 -4.26 6.54 0.95
N TRP A 30 -3.03 7.04 0.99
CA TRP A 30 -2.31 7.28 2.25
C TRP A 30 -3.04 8.29 3.14
N SER A 31 -3.54 9.39 2.58
CA SER A 31 -4.35 10.37 3.31
C SER A 31 -5.67 9.77 3.81
N TYR A 32 -6.29 8.84 3.06
CA TYR A 32 -7.46 8.12 3.50
C TYR A 32 -7.17 7.23 4.73
N LEU A 33 -6.01 6.58 4.75
CA LEU A 33 -5.50 5.84 5.91
C LEU A 33 -4.97 6.72 7.04
N ARG A 34 -5.07 8.05 6.90
CA ARG A 34 -4.56 9.06 7.86
C ARG A 34 -3.04 9.08 8.02
N PHE A 35 -2.31 8.68 6.98
CA PHE A 35 -0.86 8.81 6.92
C PHE A 35 -0.45 9.97 6.02
N ASP A 36 0.43 10.81 6.55
CA ASP A 36 1.13 11.84 5.80
C ASP A 36 2.53 11.32 5.45
N LEU A 37 2.78 11.13 4.15
CA LEU A 37 4.06 10.65 3.62
C LEU A 37 4.83 11.75 2.89
N ALA A 38 4.51 13.03 3.10
CA ALA A 38 5.16 14.15 2.43
C ALA A 38 6.69 14.20 2.64
N THR A 39 7.19 13.61 3.72
CA THR A 39 8.63 13.56 4.06
C THR A 39 9.34 12.30 3.57
N VAL A 40 8.60 11.32 3.02
CA VAL A 40 9.15 10.06 2.53
C VAL A 40 9.72 10.26 1.13
N VAL A 41 11.04 10.31 1.04
CA VAL A 41 11.76 10.50 -0.24
C VAL A 41 12.19 9.18 -0.89
N ASP A 42 12.08 8.07 -0.15
CA ASP A 42 12.41 6.73 -0.61
C ASP A 42 11.50 5.69 0.07
N ILE A 43 11.13 4.64 -0.65
CA ILE A 43 10.24 3.57 -0.19
C ILE A 43 10.83 2.86 1.01
N GLU A 44 12.15 2.66 1.05
CA GLU A 44 12.82 1.97 2.16
C GLU A 44 12.60 2.71 3.49
N GLN A 45 12.42 4.04 3.44
CA GLN A 45 12.14 4.85 4.63
C GLN A 45 10.77 4.56 5.25
N LEU A 46 9.83 3.93 4.55
CA LEU A 46 8.53 3.56 5.12
C LEU A 46 8.68 2.61 6.33
N TRP A 47 9.66 1.70 6.28
CA TRP A 47 9.91 0.78 7.38
C TRP A 47 10.51 1.46 8.61
N LEU A 48 11.23 2.57 8.40
CA LEU A 48 11.80 3.40 9.46
C LEU A 48 10.78 4.39 10.04
N ALA A 49 9.98 5.00 9.17
CA ALA A 49 8.93 5.95 9.55
C ALA A 49 7.86 5.32 10.44
N ASN A 50 7.66 4.00 10.32
CA ASN A 50 6.70 3.24 11.11
C ASN A 50 5.32 3.93 11.19
N PRO A 51 4.64 4.16 10.04
CA PRO A 51 3.40 4.93 10.01
C PRO A 51 2.33 4.33 10.94
N PHE A 52 2.29 2.99 11.04
CA PHE A 52 1.35 2.27 11.91
C PHE A 52 1.70 2.29 13.41
N GLN A 53 2.82 2.89 13.80
CA GLN A 53 3.30 2.92 15.19
C GLN A 53 3.41 1.53 15.84
N GLU A 54 3.62 0.49 15.03
CA GLU A 54 3.70 -0.88 15.51
C GLU A 54 5.13 -1.23 15.94
N THR A 55 5.26 -1.79 17.13
CA THR A 55 6.55 -2.13 17.75
C THR A 55 7.05 -3.50 17.31
N ASN A 56 6.14 -4.42 17.00
CA ASN A 56 6.46 -5.73 16.48
C ASN A 56 6.83 -5.62 15.00
N GLN A 57 8.13 -5.82 14.70
CA GLN A 57 8.66 -5.76 13.34
C GLN A 57 7.93 -6.67 12.35
N GLN A 58 7.47 -7.85 12.77
CA GLN A 58 6.75 -8.79 11.90
C GLN A 58 5.37 -8.25 11.52
N ILE A 59 4.62 -7.72 12.49
CA ILE A 59 3.30 -7.10 12.25
C ILE A 59 3.47 -5.86 11.37
N ARG A 60 4.39 -4.96 11.74
CA ARG A 60 4.70 -3.75 10.96
C ARG A 60 5.03 -4.06 9.51
N THR A 61 5.92 -5.02 9.27
CA THR A 61 6.30 -5.43 7.91
C THR A 61 5.12 -6.03 7.15
N THR A 62 4.26 -6.79 7.84
CA THR A 62 3.06 -7.40 7.22
C THR A 62 2.04 -6.32 6.82
N LEU A 63 1.77 -5.34 7.69
CA LEU A 63 0.87 -4.23 7.41
C LEU A 63 1.37 -3.37 6.23
N LEU A 64 2.64 -2.96 6.27
CA LEU A 64 3.25 -2.20 5.17
C LEU A 64 3.20 -2.96 3.86
N THR A 65 3.61 -4.24 3.85
CA THR A 65 3.57 -5.07 2.65
C THR A 65 2.14 -5.22 2.12
N CYS A 66 1.14 -5.33 3.00
CA CYS A 66 -0.26 -5.45 2.58
C CYS A 66 -0.76 -4.18 1.89
N VAL A 67 -0.47 -3.02 2.46
CA VAL A 67 -0.86 -1.74 1.87
C VAL A 67 -0.17 -1.52 0.52
N LEU A 68 1.15 -1.72 0.44
CA LEU A 68 1.89 -1.59 -0.82
C LEU A 68 1.37 -2.56 -1.89
N TRP A 69 1.12 -3.82 -1.52
CA TRP A 69 0.53 -4.80 -2.43
C TRP A 69 -0.83 -4.35 -2.98
N ASN A 70 -1.67 -3.76 -2.13
CA ASN A 70 -3.00 -3.29 -2.53
C ASN A 70 -2.97 -2.03 -3.38
N VAL A 71 -2.00 -1.14 -3.18
CA VAL A 71 -1.72 0.00 -4.08
C VAL A 71 -1.29 -0.50 -5.46
N TRP A 72 -0.36 -1.46 -5.51
CA TRP A 72 0.06 -2.07 -6.76
C TRP A 72 -1.10 -2.77 -7.50
N LYS A 73 -1.94 -3.52 -6.78
CA LYS A 73 -3.16 -4.12 -7.34
C LYS A 73 -4.12 -3.07 -7.90
N CYS A 74 -4.30 -1.94 -7.22
CA CYS A 74 -5.11 -0.82 -7.70
C CYS A 74 -4.58 -0.25 -9.01
N ARG A 75 -3.26 -0.05 -9.12
CA ARG A 75 -2.63 0.40 -10.37
C ARG A 75 -2.84 -0.62 -11.50
N ASN A 76 -2.70 -1.91 -11.21
CA ASN A 76 -2.91 -2.95 -12.21
C ASN A 76 -4.39 -3.12 -12.62
N ALA A 77 -5.32 -2.90 -11.71
CA ALA A 77 -6.75 -2.83 -12.04
C ALA A 77 -7.01 -1.74 -13.09
N LYS A 78 -6.39 -0.57 -12.91
CA LYS A 78 -6.46 0.54 -13.87
C LYS A 78 -5.87 0.15 -15.22
N VAL A 79 -4.66 -0.43 -15.26
CA VAL A 79 -3.98 -0.77 -16.52
C VAL A 79 -4.68 -1.90 -17.28
N PHE A 80 -5.04 -2.99 -16.60
CA PHE A 80 -5.51 -4.20 -17.28
C PHE A 80 -7.03 -4.25 -17.43
N ARG A 81 -7.78 -3.51 -16.60
CA ARG A 81 -9.25 -3.55 -16.58
C ARG A 81 -9.90 -2.17 -16.70
N SER A 82 -9.12 -1.09 -16.80
CA SER A 82 -9.64 0.29 -16.81
C SER A 82 -10.49 0.62 -15.58
N GLU A 83 -10.22 -0.02 -14.44
CA GLU A 83 -10.96 0.16 -13.19
C GLU A 83 -10.34 1.28 -12.33
N ASP A 84 -11.17 2.24 -11.91
CA ASP A 84 -10.81 3.26 -10.92
C ASP A 84 -11.31 2.83 -9.54
N GLU A 85 -10.50 2.05 -8.81
CA GLU A 85 -10.86 1.59 -7.47
C GLU A 85 -10.86 2.74 -6.45
N SER A 86 -11.97 2.88 -5.72
CA SER A 86 -12.10 3.86 -4.63
C SER A 86 -11.18 3.50 -3.44
N ASN A 87 -10.84 4.48 -2.62
CA ASN A 87 -10.04 4.25 -1.40
C ASN A 87 -10.70 3.23 -0.47
N LEU A 88 -12.03 3.27 -0.33
CA LEU A 88 -12.77 2.29 0.45
C LEU A 88 -12.56 0.87 -0.09
N ARG A 89 -12.66 0.67 -1.41
CA ARG A 89 -12.46 -0.64 -2.04
C ARG A 89 -11.05 -1.19 -1.80
N VAL A 90 -10.02 -0.34 -1.95
CA VAL A 90 -8.63 -0.73 -1.69
C VAL A 90 -8.43 -1.06 -0.21
N ALA A 91 -9.01 -0.29 0.71
CA ALA A 91 -8.94 -0.53 2.16
C ALA A 91 -9.65 -1.83 2.58
N THR A 92 -10.84 -2.11 2.05
CA THR A 92 -11.52 -3.39 2.27
C THR A 92 -10.66 -4.56 1.81
N ARG A 93 -10.01 -4.43 0.65
CA ARG A 93 -9.10 -5.47 0.15
C ARG A 93 -7.86 -5.64 1.01
N CYS A 94 -7.32 -4.55 1.58
CA CYS A 94 -6.24 -4.64 2.58
C CYS A 94 -6.67 -5.45 3.79
N HIS A 95 -7.86 -5.18 4.34
CA HIS A 95 -8.42 -5.93 5.47
C HIS A 95 -8.55 -7.42 5.13
N ASP A 96 -9.16 -7.76 3.99
CA ASP A 96 -9.36 -9.16 3.59
C ASP A 96 -8.03 -9.89 3.37
N ASP A 97 -7.04 -9.21 2.77
CA ASP A 97 -5.68 -9.74 2.64
C ASP A 97 -5.04 -9.93 4.02
N LEU A 98 -5.18 -9.01 4.97
CA LEU A 98 -4.63 -9.17 6.33
C LEU A 98 -5.26 -10.36 7.06
N LEU A 99 -6.58 -10.56 6.95
CA LEU A 99 -7.27 -11.75 7.46
C LEU A 99 -6.66 -13.03 6.89
N LEU A 100 -6.49 -13.08 5.56
CA LEU A 100 -5.87 -14.23 4.89
C LEU A 100 -4.42 -14.44 5.36
N TRP A 101 -3.65 -13.35 5.44
CA TRP A 101 -2.21 -13.36 5.73
C TRP A 101 -1.91 -13.67 7.20
N SER A 102 -2.86 -13.39 8.10
CA SER A 102 -2.79 -13.75 9.52
C SER A 102 -2.57 -15.26 9.73
N ASN A 103 -3.02 -16.11 8.79
CA ASN A 103 -2.81 -17.55 8.82
C ASN A 103 -1.36 -17.97 8.54
N ARG A 104 -0.51 -17.07 8.02
CA ARG A 104 0.94 -17.34 7.87
C ARG A 104 1.69 -17.20 9.19
N SER A 105 1.09 -16.55 10.19
CA SER A 105 1.68 -16.38 11.51
C SER A 105 1.40 -17.59 12.38
N SER A 106 2.45 -18.28 12.83
CA SER A 106 2.34 -19.39 13.78
C SER A 106 2.01 -18.96 15.21
N LYS A 107 2.08 -17.65 15.51
CA LYS A 107 1.81 -17.07 16.82
C LYS A 107 0.40 -16.47 16.87
N ALA A 108 -0.42 -16.97 17.80
CA ALA A 108 -1.80 -16.48 18.00
C ALA A 108 -1.87 -14.96 18.26
N SER A 109 -0.94 -14.41 19.06
CA SER A 109 -0.90 -12.98 19.37
C SER A 109 -0.61 -12.07 18.17
N VAL A 110 0.10 -12.58 17.15
CA VAL A 110 0.33 -11.87 15.89
C VAL A 110 -0.91 -11.98 15.00
N LYS A 111 -1.57 -13.14 15.02
CA LYS A 111 -2.80 -13.38 14.27
C LYS A 111 -3.93 -12.45 14.74
N GLU A 112 -4.14 -12.36 16.05
CA GLU A 112 -5.18 -11.51 16.65
C GLU A 112 -5.00 -10.04 16.28
N LYS A 113 -3.78 -9.50 16.45
CA LYS A 113 -3.47 -8.10 16.14
C LYS A 113 -3.58 -7.71 14.66
N LEU A 114 -3.44 -8.65 13.73
CA LEU A 114 -3.58 -8.37 12.29
C LEU A 114 -5.04 -8.36 11.83
N VAL A 115 -5.94 -8.89 12.66
CA VAL A 115 -7.38 -9.09 12.37
C VAL A 115 -8.24 -8.03 13.06
N GLU A 116 -7.69 -7.34 14.07
CA GLU A 116 -8.29 -6.21 14.79
C GLU A 116 -8.29 -4.92 13.95
#